data_AF-A0A9C8E3G8-F1
#
_entry.id   AF-A0A9C8E3G8-F1
#
_cell.length_a   1.000
_cell.length_b   1.000
_cell.length_c   1.000
_cell.angle_alpha   90.00
_cell.angle_beta   90.00
_cell.angle_gamma   90.00
#
_symmetry.space_group_name_H-M   'P 1'
#
loop_
_entity.id
_entity.type
_entity.pdbx_description
1 polymer ?
#
loop_
_entity_poly.entity_id
_entity_poly.type
_entity_poly.pdbx_seq_one_letter_code
_entity_poly.pdbx_strand_id
1 'polypeptide(L)'
;MNQKKRHNWLTPLIVAVVALFSFNSVFAAGGKCPESHCSSVSIQLNESCKAMGFSNGTPFPVVRKDQSVCWCPCSCVTGDTLIMLVNGEVKRADELVEGDLIMVMTASGLQSVPVYLVTRSSVTNYQAQKVTLSDGSFLTASDNHTVVDEHDQLVALDSVSVGSKLRRYDGELVEVLTNEKVTKESVDLINVMVNIDSTVPLHHVYVTNSLLSGDMLVQLTSDATGEEIDLLWDEIDLANVPPKK
;
A
#
# COMPACT_ATOMS: atom_id res chain seq x y z
N MET A 1 -53.07 -27.94 -55.16
CA MET A 1 -51.80 -27.55 -54.51
C MET A 1 -52.12 -26.67 -53.31
N ASN A 2 -52.31 -27.27 -52.12
CA ASN A 2 -52.22 -26.60 -50.83
C ASN A 2 -52.36 -27.62 -49.68
N GLN A 3 -51.53 -27.42 -48.65
CA GLN A 3 -51.62 -27.91 -47.26
C GLN A 3 -51.60 -29.42 -46.95
N LYS A 4 -50.55 -29.82 -46.21
CA LYS A 4 -50.63 -30.37 -44.84
C LYS A 4 -49.21 -30.48 -44.25
N LYS A 5 -48.78 -29.46 -43.49
CA LYS A 5 -48.63 -29.47 -42.02
C LYS A 5 -48.06 -30.79 -41.47
N ARG A 6 -46.75 -30.78 -41.16
CA ARG A 6 -46.14 -31.61 -40.11
C ARG A 6 -45.65 -30.67 -39.02
N HIS A 7 -46.24 -30.76 -37.83
CA HIS A 7 -45.69 -30.23 -36.59
C HIS A 7 -45.23 -31.44 -35.77
N ASN A 8 -43.93 -31.73 -35.80
CA ASN A 8 -43.30 -32.55 -34.78
C ASN A 8 -42.77 -31.61 -33.71
N TRP A 9 -43.27 -31.84 -32.50
CA TRP A 9 -42.79 -31.23 -31.27
C TRP A 9 -41.40 -31.79 -30.97
N LEU A 10 -40.38 -30.93 -30.98
CA LEU A 10 -39.10 -31.21 -30.35
C LEU A 10 -39.08 -30.43 -29.02
N THR A 11 -39.19 -31.18 -27.94
CA THR A 11 -38.81 -30.77 -26.58
C THR A 11 -37.39 -30.20 -26.58
N PRO A 12 -37.14 -29.00 -26.03
CA PRO A 12 -35.78 -28.56 -25.78
C PRO A 12 -35.21 -29.35 -24.60
N LEU A 13 -34.21 -30.19 -24.90
CA LEU A 13 -33.33 -30.79 -23.91
C LEU A 13 -32.49 -29.64 -23.32
N ILE A 14 -32.86 -29.17 -22.12
CA ILE A 14 -32.05 -28.23 -21.34
C ILE A 14 -30.82 -29.01 -20.87
N VAL A 15 -29.73 -28.90 -21.61
CA VAL A 15 -28.41 -29.33 -21.17
C VAL A 15 -27.93 -28.27 -20.17
N ALA A 16 -28.14 -28.53 -18.90
CA ALA A 16 -27.49 -27.80 -17.82
C ALA A 16 -25.99 -28.12 -17.88
N VAL A 17 -25.22 -27.28 -18.58
CA VAL A 17 -23.77 -27.25 -18.44
C VAL A 17 -23.47 -26.61 -17.09
N VAL A 18 -23.41 -27.45 -16.05
CA VAL A 18 -22.78 -27.08 -14.79
C VAL A 18 -21.28 -27.04 -15.08
N ALA A 19 -20.80 -25.88 -15.52
CA ALA A 19 -19.38 -25.57 -15.49
C ALA A 19 -18.99 -25.47 -14.02
N LEU A 20 -18.54 -26.58 -13.45
CA LEU A 20 -17.70 -26.59 -12.27
C LEU A 20 -16.42 -25.84 -12.62
N PHE A 21 -16.45 -24.51 -12.48
CA PHE A 21 -15.24 -23.74 -12.25
C PHE A 21 -14.74 -24.13 -10.87
N SER A 22 -13.96 -25.21 -10.82
CA SER A 22 -12.97 -25.37 -9.77
C SER A 22 -12.06 -24.15 -9.86
N PHE A 23 -12.27 -23.19 -8.96
CA PHE A 23 -11.24 -22.24 -8.58
C PHE A 23 -10.07 -23.08 -8.11
N ASN A 24 -9.14 -23.39 -9.03
CA ASN A 24 -7.77 -23.64 -8.64
C ASN A 24 -7.31 -22.30 -8.07
N SER A 25 -7.41 -22.16 -6.76
CA SER A 25 -6.65 -21.19 -6.00
C SER A 25 -5.20 -21.38 -6.44
N VAL A 26 -4.75 -20.53 -7.36
CA VAL A 26 -3.33 -20.31 -7.57
C VAL A 26 -2.89 -19.58 -6.32
N PHE A 27 -2.70 -20.32 -5.23
CA PHE A 27 -1.83 -19.89 -4.17
C PHE A 27 -0.47 -19.75 -4.84
N ALA A 28 -0.11 -18.52 -5.18
CA ALA A 28 1.27 -18.18 -5.48
C ALA A 28 2.08 -18.73 -4.31
N ALA A 29 2.89 -19.74 -4.59
CA ALA A 29 3.81 -20.33 -3.64
C ALA A 29 4.81 -19.24 -3.24
N GLY A 30 4.49 -18.52 -2.19
CA GLY A 30 5.36 -17.52 -1.61
C GLY A 30 6.68 -18.14 -1.13
N GLY A 31 7.82 -17.45 -1.28
CA GLY A 31 9.15 -17.92 -0.85
C GLY A 31 9.32 -17.97 0.69
N LYS A 32 10.52 -18.01 1.31
CA LYS A 32 10.72 -18.03 2.80
C LYS A 32 11.69 -17.03 3.52
N CYS A 33 11.29 -15.84 4.02
CA CYS A 33 12.20 -14.80 4.59
C CYS A 33 13.50 -15.34 5.30
N PRO A 34 14.75 -14.89 5.01
CA PRO A 34 15.92 -15.43 5.68
C PRO A 34 16.04 -14.85 7.09
N GLU A 35 15.50 -15.61 8.05
CA GLU A 35 15.31 -15.30 9.46
C GLU A 35 16.51 -14.67 10.20
N SER A 36 17.75 -15.03 9.85
CA SER A 36 18.97 -14.48 10.47
C SER A 36 19.43 -13.15 9.86
N HIS A 37 18.97 -12.82 8.65
CA HIS A 37 19.41 -11.63 7.91
C HIS A 37 18.55 -10.42 8.28
N CYS A 38 17.23 -10.52 8.16
CA CYS A 38 16.29 -9.45 8.49
C CYS A 38 16.36 -9.04 9.97
N SER A 39 16.46 -10.01 10.89
CA SER A 39 16.58 -9.77 12.34
C SER A 39 17.85 -8.98 12.71
N SER A 40 18.92 -9.09 11.93
CA SER A 40 20.17 -8.34 12.16
C SER A 40 20.14 -6.88 11.66
N VAL A 41 19.17 -6.55 10.79
CA VAL A 41 18.99 -5.21 10.21
C VAL A 41 17.96 -4.43 11.01
N SER A 42 16.80 -5.03 11.25
CA SER A 42 15.77 -4.50 12.15
C SER A 42 14.98 -5.66 12.73
N ILE A 43 15.17 -5.92 14.03
CA ILE A 43 14.43 -6.95 14.75
C ILE A 43 12.93 -6.71 14.62
N GLN A 44 12.48 -5.46 14.75
CA GLN A 44 11.05 -5.10 14.67
C GLN A 44 10.46 -5.35 13.28
N LEU A 45 11.19 -5.02 12.21
CA LEU A 45 10.77 -5.30 10.84
C LEU A 45 10.66 -6.82 10.65
N ASN A 46 11.69 -7.57 11.02
CA ASN A 46 11.71 -9.03 10.91
C ASN A 46 10.56 -9.71 11.67
N GLU A 47 10.30 -9.30 12.91
CA GLU A 47 9.18 -9.84 13.69
C GLU A 47 7.84 -9.49 13.05
N SER A 48 7.70 -8.28 12.48
CA SER A 48 6.48 -7.87 11.76
C SER A 48 6.29 -8.70 10.48
N CYS A 49 7.30 -8.83 9.63
CA CYS A 49 7.21 -9.62 8.39
C CYS A 49 6.89 -11.11 8.69
N LYS A 50 7.42 -11.67 9.80
CA LYS A 50 7.10 -13.03 10.26
C LYS A 50 5.68 -13.17 10.80
N ALA A 51 5.22 -12.22 11.60
CA ALA A 51 3.85 -12.23 12.16
C ALA A 51 2.81 -12.26 11.05
N MET A 52 3.06 -11.53 9.96
CA MET A 52 2.19 -11.42 8.78
C MET A 52 2.21 -12.62 7.82
N GLY A 53 2.90 -13.71 8.17
CA GLY A 53 2.94 -14.92 7.33
C GLY A 53 3.65 -14.73 5.98
N PHE A 54 4.40 -13.63 5.81
CA PHE A 54 5.07 -13.34 4.55
C PHE A 54 6.16 -14.36 4.23
N SER A 55 6.22 -14.62 2.95
CA SER A 55 7.09 -15.56 2.29
C SER A 55 8.31 -14.81 1.69
N ASN A 56 9.55 -15.36 1.62
CA ASN A 56 10.73 -14.76 0.93
C ASN A 56 10.32 -14.14 -0.39
N GLY A 57 10.92 -12.99 -0.68
CA GLY A 57 11.17 -12.57 -2.05
C GLY A 57 10.47 -11.28 -2.45
N THR A 58 9.77 -10.60 -1.54
CA THR A 58 9.21 -9.25 -1.74
C THR A 58 10.20 -8.13 -1.37
N PRO A 59 10.69 -7.30 -2.29
CA PRO A 59 11.96 -6.56 -2.13
C PRO A 59 12.02 -5.52 -1.00
N PHE A 60 13.11 -5.57 -0.21
CA PHE A 60 13.60 -4.45 0.59
C PHE A 60 15.09 -4.25 0.31
N PRO A 61 15.52 -3.15 -0.33
CA PRO A 61 16.94 -2.95 -0.61
C PRO A 61 17.70 -2.54 0.67
N VAL A 62 18.11 -3.54 1.44
CA VAL A 62 19.31 -3.46 2.29
C VAL A 62 20.32 -4.42 1.67
N VAL A 63 21.30 -3.85 0.99
CA VAL A 63 22.40 -4.60 0.37
C VAL A 63 23.59 -4.60 1.33
N ARG A 64 23.98 -5.77 1.83
CA ARG A 64 25.23 -5.93 2.58
C ARG A 64 26.46 -5.81 1.67
N LYS A 65 27.66 -5.64 2.26
CA LYS A 65 28.95 -5.73 1.54
C LYS A 65 29.15 -7.05 0.80
N ASP A 66 28.47 -8.12 1.23
CA ASP A 66 28.49 -9.45 0.62
C ASP A 66 27.42 -9.66 -0.46
N GLN A 67 26.67 -8.60 -0.81
CA GLN A 67 25.60 -8.59 -1.82
C GLN A 67 24.34 -9.40 -1.46
N SER A 68 24.17 -9.86 -0.21
CA SER A 68 22.89 -10.42 0.23
C SER A 68 21.80 -9.35 0.33
N VAL A 69 20.56 -9.72 -0.06
CA VAL A 69 19.38 -8.85 -0.13
C VAL A 69 18.26 -9.39 0.76
N CYS A 70 17.74 -8.56 1.66
CA CYS A 70 16.52 -8.82 2.42
C CYS A 70 15.27 -8.54 1.58
N TRP A 71 14.17 -9.19 1.91
CA TRP A 71 12.91 -9.03 1.19
C TRP A 71 11.79 -8.85 2.22
N CYS A 72 11.34 -7.62 2.44
CA CYS A 72 10.08 -7.31 3.11
C CYS A 72 9.38 -6.15 2.38
N PRO A 73 8.05 -6.16 2.20
CA PRO A 73 7.35 -4.95 1.79
C PRO A 73 7.67 -3.82 2.76
N CYS A 74 8.09 -2.67 2.24
CA CYS A 74 8.39 -1.52 3.07
C CYS A 74 7.54 -0.36 2.61
N SER A 75 6.44 -0.08 3.31
CA SER A 75 5.59 1.11 3.07
C SER A 75 6.27 2.38 3.57
N CYS A 76 7.36 2.78 2.93
CA CYS A 76 8.22 3.84 3.42
C CYS A 76 8.13 5.08 2.55
N VAL A 77 7.97 6.23 3.18
CA VAL A 77 8.30 7.52 2.55
C VAL A 77 9.76 7.86 2.83
N THR A 78 10.38 8.69 2.00
CA THR A 78 11.72 9.22 2.30
C THR A 78 11.65 10.25 3.43
N GLY A 79 12.72 10.37 4.22
CA GLY A 79 12.76 11.24 5.40
C GLY A 79 12.44 12.72 5.14
N ASP A 80 12.68 13.22 3.92
CA ASP A 80 12.33 14.58 3.48
C ASP A 80 10.84 14.78 3.13
N THR A 81 10.03 13.73 3.16
CA THR A 81 8.58 13.82 2.94
C THR A 81 7.91 14.65 4.02
N LEU A 82 7.07 15.60 3.62
CA LEU A 82 6.29 16.47 4.50
C LEU A 82 5.00 15.77 4.91
N ILE A 83 4.80 15.65 6.21
CA ILE A 83 3.62 15.07 6.85
C ILE A 83 2.77 16.21 7.41
N MET A 84 1.49 16.24 7.07
CA MET A 84 0.59 17.28 7.59
C MET A 84 0.25 17.01 9.05
N LEU A 85 0.55 17.99 9.90
CA LEU A 85 0.15 18.05 11.30
C LEU A 85 -1.19 18.79 11.46
N VAL A 86 -1.63 18.91 12.71
CA VAL A 86 -2.78 19.73 13.09
C VAL A 86 -2.67 21.18 12.56
N ASN A 87 -3.80 21.77 12.17
CA ASN A 87 -3.91 23.14 11.64
C ASN A 87 -3.15 23.41 10.32
N GLY A 88 -2.73 22.36 9.60
CA GLY A 88 -2.05 22.50 8.31
C GLY A 88 -0.55 22.80 8.42
N GLU A 89 0.02 22.75 9.62
CA GLU A 89 1.48 22.72 9.79
C GLU A 89 2.05 21.45 9.14
N VAL A 90 3.34 21.47 8.77
CA VAL A 90 4.01 20.31 8.17
C VAL A 90 5.29 19.99 8.93
N LYS A 91 5.60 18.70 9.05
CA LYS A 91 6.84 18.18 9.64
C LYS A 91 7.48 17.17 8.69
N ARG A 92 8.80 17.11 8.64
CA ARG A 92 9.51 16.09 7.85
C ARG A 92 9.31 14.70 8.49
N ALA A 93 9.21 13.67 7.66
CA ALA A 93 8.97 12.31 8.13
C ALA A 93 10.09 11.82 9.07
N ASP A 94 11.35 12.19 8.82
CA ASP A 94 12.47 11.81 9.68
C ASP A 94 12.42 12.45 11.08
N GLU A 95 11.73 13.58 11.22
CA GLU A 95 11.51 14.31 12.47
C GLU A 95 10.26 13.82 13.25
N LEU A 96 9.43 12.96 12.66
CA LEU A 96 8.18 12.48 13.26
C LEU A 96 8.43 11.54 14.44
N VAL A 97 7.69 11.69 15.53
CA VAL A 97 7.80 10.81 16.71
C VAL A 97 6.45 10.23 17.09
N GLU A 98 6.45 9.11 17.84
CA GLU A 98 5.24 8.56 18.43
C GLU A 98 4.52 9.63 19.27
N GLY A 99 3.19 9.71 19.12
CA GLY A 99 2.34 10.71 19.77
C GLY A 99 2.21 12.04 19.04
N ASP A 100 2.99 12.32 17.99
CA ASP A 100 2.74 13.47 17.12
C ASP A 100 1.31 13.40 16.53
N LEU A 101 0.60 14.52 16.50
CA LEU A 101 -0.75 14.59 15.92
C LEU A 101 -0.67 14.92 14.43
N ILE A 102 -1.03 13.96 13.58
CA ILE A 102 -1.05 14.11 12.12
C ILE A 102 -2.49 14.11 11.58
N MET A 103 -2.68 14.67 10.39
CA MET A 103 -3.99 14.67 9.73
C MET A 103 -4.21 13.35 9.00
N VAL A 104 -5.29 12.67 9.38
CA VAL A 104 -5.76 11.40 8.82
C VAL A 104 -7.16 11.59 8.25
N MET A 105 -7.47 10.92 7.15
CA MET A 105 -8.80 10.96 6.55
C MET A 105 -9.81 10.15 7.36
N THR A 106 -11.03 10.66 7.47
CA THR A 106 -12.16 9.94 8.07
C THR A 106 -13.41 10.22 7.25
N ALA A 107 -14.51 9.50 7.54
CA ALA A 107 -15.80 9.77 6.90
C ALA A 107 -16.32 11.21 7.13
N SER A 108 -15.79 11.92 8.14
CA SER A 108 -16.12 13.32 8.45
C SER A 108 -15.12 14.34 7.88
N GLY A 109 -14.14 13.89 7.09
CA GLY A 109 -13.01 14.69 6.62
C GLY A 109 -11.74 14.45 7.43
N LEU A 110 -10.78 15.37 7.34
CA LEU A 110 -9.51 15.25 8.02
C LEU A 110 -9.66 15.41 9.54
N GLN A 111 -9.11 14.47 10.30
CA GLN A 111 -9.03 14.52 11.76
C GLN A 111 -7.58 14.38 12.23
N SER A 112 -7.26 15.01 13.36
CA SER A 112 -5.96 14.85 14.01
C SER A 112 -5.91 13.54 14.80
N VAL A 113 -4.93 12.70 14.50
CA VAL A 113 -4.74 11.39 15.13
C VAL A 113 -3.30 11.27 15.62
N PRO A 114 -3.05 10.71 16.82
CA PRO A 114 -1.69 10.46 17.27
C PRO A 114 -1.03 9.35 16.45
N VAL A 115 0.21 9.59 16.04
CA VAL A 115 1.07 8.56 15.47
C VAL A 115 1.30 7.47 16.51
N TYR A 116 0.96 6.23 16.16
CA TYR A 116 1.13 5.09 17.05
C TYR A 116 2.57 4.57 17.02
N LEU A 117 3.14 4.42 15.83
CA LEU A 117 4.48 3.89 15.63
C LEU A 117 5.19 4.64 14.51
N VAL A 118 6.48 4.92 14.72
CA VAL A 118 7.40 5.38 13.68
C VAL A 118 8.61 4.45 13.63
N THR A 119 8.82 3.77 12.51
CA THR A 119 10.06 3.01 12.27
C THR A 119 10.95 3.72 11.27
N ARG A 120 12.26 3.64 11.50
CA ARG A 120 13.28 4.30 10.68
C ARG A 120 14.31 3.28 10.20
N SER A 121 14.70 3.39 8.95
CA SER A 121 15.79 2.60 8.37
C SER A 121 16.63 3.46 7.44
N SER A 122 17.90 3.65 7.78
CA SER A 122 18.86 4.34 6.91
C SER A 122 19.45 3.36 5.91
N VAL A 123 19.37 3.69 4.63
CA VAL A 123 19.83 2.85 3.52
C VAL A 123 20.70 3.64 2.55
N THR A 124 21.57 2.94 1.83
CA THR A 124 22.43 3.52 0.79
C THR A 124 22.19 2.86 -0.56
N ASN A 125 22.43 3.60 -1.65
CA ASN A 125 22.17 3.16 -3.02
C ASN A 125 20.75 2.60 -3.23
N TYR A 126 19.77 3.27 -2.63
CA TYR A 126 18.36 2.88 -2.64
C TYR A 126 17.69 3.33 -3.94
N GLN A 127 16.95 2.47 -4.62
CA GLN A 127 16.07 2.87 -5.70
C GLN A 127 14.69 3.16 -5.12
N ALA A 128 14.30 4.45 -5.13
CA ALA A 128 12.98 4.90 -4.73
C ALA A 128 12.09 5.11 -5.95
N GLN A 129 10.78 5.00 -5.77
CA GLN A 129 9.80 5.48 -6.74
C GLN A 129 9.56 6.97 -6.51
N LYS A 130 9.60 7.78 -7.56
CA LYS A 130 9.25 9.20 -7.52
C LYS A 130 8.13 9.50 -8.51
N VAL A 131 7.02 10.01 -7.99
CA VAL A 131 5.96 10.62 -8.79
C VAL A 131 6.11 12.14 -8.78
N THR A 132 5.97 12.78 -9.95
CA THR A 132 5.89 14.25 -10.07
C THR A 132 4.53 14.62 -10.66
N LEU A 133 3.87 15.61 -10.06
CA LEU A 133 2.49 15.96 -10.35
C LEU A 133 2.36 17.28 -11.11
N SER A 134 1.20 17.51 -11.72
CA SER A 134 0.92 18.68 -12.56
C SER A 134 0.95 20.01 -11.81
N ASP A 135 0.79 20.01 -10.49
CA ASP A 135 0.90 21.18 -9.62
C ASP A 135 2.35 21.47 -9.16
N GLY A 136 3.32 20.66 -9.60
CA GLY A 136 4.73 20.74 -9.23
C GLY A 136 5.09 20.03 -7.92
N SER A 137 4.11 19.47 -7.21
CA SER A 137 4.38 18.60 -6.07
C SER A 137 4.95 17.25 -6.52
N PHE A 138 5.56 16.53 -5.59
CA PHE A 138 6.10 15.20 -5.85
C PHE A 138 6.08 14.37 -4.58
N LEU A 139 6.08 13.05 -4.72
CA LEU A 139 6.29 12.11 -3.62
C LEU A 139 7.43 11.19 -4.00
N THR A 140 8.36 10.95 -3.07
CA THR A 140 9.40 9.93 -3.22
C THR A 140 9.23 8.93 -2.09
N ALA A 141 9.00 7.68 -2.44
CA ALA A 141 8.70 6.62 -1.50
C ALA A 141 9.23 5.28 -2.04
N SER A 142 9.01 4.22 -1.29
CA SER A 142 9.16 2.87 -1.81
C SER A 142 8.14 2.56 -2.89
N ASP A 143 8.46 1.55 -3.69
CA ASP A 143 7.65 1.07 -4.81
C ASP A 143 6.22 0.75 -4.42
N ASN A 144 6.07 0.00 -3.33
CA ASN A 144 4.78 -0.46 -2.86
C ASN A 144 4.07 0.57 -2.00
N HIS A 145 4.64 1.73 -1.64
CA HIS A 145 3.92 2.71 -0.82
C HIS A 145 2.61 3.12 -1.50
N THR A 146 1.49 3.12 -0.76
CA THR A 146 0.18 3.37 -1.36
C THR A 146 -0.18 4.86 -1.40
N VAL A 147 -0.82 5.25 -2.49
CA VAL A 147 -1.46 6.56 -2.69
C VAL A 147 -2.92 6.35 -3.09
N VAL A 148 -3.76 7.35 -2.84
CA VAL A 148 -5.17 7.31 -3.24
C VAL A 148 -5.33 7.81 -4.67
N ASP A 149 -5.97 7.02 -5.53
CA ASP A 149 -6.23 7.36 -6.93
C ASP A 149 -7.56 8.14 -7.12
N GLU A 150 -7.97 8.33 -8.37
CA GLU A 150 -9.22 9.03 -8.70
C GLU A 150 -10.51 8.24 -8.42
N HIS A 151 -10.40 6.94 -8.16
CA HIS A 151 -11.49 6.02 -7.85
C HIS A 151 -11.63 5.75 -6.35
N ASP A 152 -10.90 6.48 -5.50
CA ASP A 152 -10.85 6.26 -4.04
C ASP A 152 -10.26 4.90 -3.65
N GLN A 153 -9.30 4.43 -4.43
CA GLN A 153 -8.57 3.19 -4.18
C GLN A 153 -7.14 3.49 -3.74
N LEU A 154 -6.62 2.69 -2.80
CA LEU A 154 -5.21 2.66 -2.47
C LEU A 154 -4.47 1.79 -3.49
N VAL A 155 -3.59 2.43 -4.24
CA VAL A 155 -2.76 1.80 -5.27
C VAL A 155 -1.28 1.97 -4.94
N ALA A 156 -0.47 0.97 -5.24
CA ALA A 156 0.98 1.03 -5.07
C ALA A 156 1.60 2.12 -5.95
N LEU A 157 2.58 2.86 -5.43
CA LEU A 157 3.17 4.00 -6.15
C LEU A 157 3.81 3.59 -7.48
N ASP A 158 4.36 2.39 -7.58
CA ASP A 158 4.98 1.87 -8.80
C ASP A 158 3.98 1.42 -9.89
N SER A 159 2.71 1.18 -9.53
CA SER A 159 1.64 0.85 -10.48
C SER A 159 0.97 2.09 -11.09
N VAL A 160 1.16 3.26 -10.47
CA VAL A 160 0.59 4.53 -10.92
C VAL A 160 1.09 4.88 -12.32
N SER A 161 0.17 5.01 -13.28
CA SER A 161 0.51 5.34 -14.67
C SER A 161 0.61 6.85 -14.89
N VAL A 162 1.52 7.29 -15.76
CA VAL A 162 1.55 8.69 -16.23
C VAL A 162 0.22 9.04 -16.91
N GLY A 163 -0.33 10.21 -16.58
CA GLY A 163 -1.64 10.68 -17.03
C GLY A 163 -2.81 10.23 -16.14
N SER A 164 -2.61 9.31 -15.18
CA SER A 164 -3.60 9.06 -14.13
C SER A 164 -3.64 10.24 -13.16
N LYS A 165 -4.63 10.23 -12.25
CA LYS A 165 -4.76 11.26 -11.23
C LYS A 165 -4.70 10.66 -9.84
N LEU A 166 -4.08 11.40 -8.94
CA LEU A 166 -4.00 11.09 -7.51
C LEU A 166 -4.81 12.10 -6.71
N ARG A 167 -5.33 11.67 -5.56
CA ARG A 167 -6.15 12.51 -4.69
C ARG A 167 -5.30 13.29 -3.69
N ARG A 168 -5.51 14.60 -3.66
CA ARG A 168 -4.95 15.52 -2.66
C ARG A 168 -5.82 15.55 -1.41
N TYR A 169 -5.25 16.05 -0.30
CA TYR A 169 -5.95 16.15 0.98
C TYR A 169 -7.20 17.05 0.95
N ASP A 170 -7.26 18.00 0.02
CA ASP A 170 -8.40 18.89 -0.21
C ASP A 170 -9.47 18.28 -1.12
N GLY A 171 -9.26 17.02 -1.56
CA GLY A 171 -10.16 16.28 -2.44
C GLY A 171 -9.92 16.52 -3.93
N GLU A 172 -9.05 17.47 -4.30
CA GLU A 172 -8.70 17.71 -5.70
C GLU A 172 -7.94 16.53 -6.29
N LEU A 173 -8.13 16.33 -7.60
CA LEU A 173 -7.41 15.35 -8.39
C LEU A 173 -6.28 16.03 -9.14
N VAL A 174 -5.05 15.53 -8.99
CA VAL A 174 -3.86 16.08 -9.64
C VAL A 174 -3.24 15.03 -10.57
N GLU A 175 -2.89 15.45 -11.78
CA GLU A 175 -2.38 14.55 -12.82
C GLU A 175 -0.92 14.17 -12.55
N VAL A 176 -0.60 12.90 -12.80
CA VAL A 176 0.76 12.35 -12.71
C VAL A 176 1.51 12.65 -14.01
N LEU A 177 2.54 13.49 -13.94
CA LEU A 177 3.37 13.83 -15.10
C LEU A 177 4.52 12.86 -15.32
N THR A 178 5.15 12.41 -14.23
CA THR A 178 6.21 11.41 -14.28
C THR A 178 6.03 10.40 -13.15
N ASN A 179 6.41 9.15 -13.42
CA ASN A 179 6.58 8.12 -12.41
C ASN A 179 7.85 7.33 -12.74
N GLU A 180 8.92 7.56 -11.99
CA GLU A 180 10.25 7.06 -12.33
C GLU A 180 11.03 6.53 -11.12
N LYS A 181 11.96 5.61 -11.37
CA LYS A 181 12.93 5.17 -10.36
C LYS A 181 14.02 6.22 -10.21
N VAL A 182 14.28 6.62 -8.97
CA VAL A 182 15.39 7.52 -8.63
C VAL A 182 16.34 6.85 -7.63
N THR A 183 17.63 6.89 -7.92
CA THR A 183 18.64 6.38 -7.01
C THR A 183 18.99 7.42 -5.96
N LYS A 184 18.94 7.03 -4.68
CA LYS A 184 19.38 7.81 -3.53
C LYS A 184 20.67 7.20 -2.99
N GLU A 185 21.76 7.98 -2.99
CA GLU A 185 23.05 7.51 -2.45
C GLU A 185 22.96 7.17 -0.97
N SER A 186 22.22 7.98 -0.20
CA SER A 186 21.87 7.76 1.20
C SER A 186 20.49 8.35 1.48
N VAL A 187 19.61 7.61 2.14
CA VAL A 187 18.27 8.08 2.49
C VAL A 187 17.74 7.36 3.74
N ASP A 188 16.99 8.09 4.55
CA ASP A 188 16.17 7.50 5.61
C ASP A 188 14.80 7.13 5.07
N LEU A 189 14.39 5.90 5.34
CA LEU A 189 13.07 5.37 5.03
C LEU A 189 12.25 5.34 6.31
N ILE A 190 11.07 5.95 6.25
CA ILE A 190 10.20 6.15 7.41
C ILE A 190 8.88 5.43 7.17
N ASN A 191 8.50 4.55 8.10
CA ASN A 191 7.13 4.04 8.17
C ASN A 191 6.39 4.75 9.29
N VAL A 192 5.12 5.03 9.03
CA VAL A 192 4.18 5.60 10.00
C VAL A 192 3.01 4.65 10.12
N MET A 193 2.53 4.43 11.35
CA MET A 193 1.30 3.71 11.61
C MET A 193 0.40 4.56 12.51
N VAL A 194 -0.88 4.62 12.17
CA VAL A 194 -1.92 5.31 12.92
C VAL A 194 -3.07 4.35 13.23
N ASN A 195 -3.98 4.75 14.12
CA ASN A 195 -5.30 4.13 14.29
C ASN A 195 -5.32 2.59 14.37
N ILE A 196 -4.39 1.97 15.09
CA ILE A 196 -4.24 0.49 15.10
C ILE A 196 -5.45 -0.31 15.62
N ASP A 197 -6.45 0.35 16.19
CA ASP A 197 -7.70 -0.27 16.63
C ASP A 197 -8.81 -0.18 15.58
N SER A 198 -8.55 0.42 14.42
CA SER A 198 -9.52 0.61 13.34
C SER A 198 -9.32 -0.42 12.24
N THR A 199 -10.39 -1.11 11.84
CA THR A 199 -10.39 -1.95 10.64
C THR A 199 -10.75 -1.16 9.37
N VAL A 200 -11.14 0.11 9.47
CA VAL A 200 -11.58 0.90 8.32
C VAL A 200 -10.38 1.46 7.56
N PRO A 201 -10.16 1.13 6.27
CA PRO A 201 -9.01 1.58 5.49
C PRO A 201 -8.81 3.09 5.47
N LEU A 202 -9.92 3.84 5.35
CA LEU A 202 -9.89 5.30 5.35
C LEU A 202 -9.17 5.89 6.56
N HIS A 203 -9.29 5.27 7.74
CA HIS A 203 -8.65 5.72 8.97
C HIS A 203 -7.12 5.49 8.99
N HIS A 204 -6.57 4.85 7.96
CA HIS A 204 -5.15 4.63 7.77
C HIS A 204 -4.57 5.48 6.64
N VAL A 205 -5.36 6.42 6.11
CA VAL A 205 -4.92 7.34 5.08
C VAL A 205 -4.51 8.66 5.72
N TYR A 206 -3.27 9.09 5.52
CA TYR A 206 -2.72 10.34 6.05
C TYR A 206 -2.12 11.18 4.92
N VAL A 207 -1.75 12.42 5.23
CA VAL A 207 -1.31 13.39 4.21
C VAL A 207 0.22 13.43 4.08
N THR A 208 0.74 13.12 2.90
CA THR A 208 2.17 13.18 2.54
C THR A 208 2.39 14.07 1.32
N ASN A 209 3.18 15.15 1.44
CA ASN A 209 3.42 16.11 0.35
C ASN A 209 2.13 16.60 -0.34
N SER A 210 1.05 16.78 0.43
CA SER A 210 -0.32 17.11 -0.01
C SER A 210 -1.14 16.00 -0.66
N LEU A 211 -0.58 14.81 -0.88
CA LEU A 211 -1.31 13.62 -1.32
C LEU A 211 -1.88 12.83 -0.15
N LEU A 212 -2.96 12.10 -0.42
CA LEU A 212 -3.47 11.07 0.47
C LEU A 212 -2.72 9.76 0.24
N SER A 213 -2.16 9.21 1.32
CA SER A 213 -1.32 8.01 1.30
C SER A 213 -1.68 7.04 2.42
N GLY A 214 -1.54 5.75 2.15
CA GLY A 214 -1.77 4.70 3.13
C GLY A 214 -0.62 4.57 4.13
N ASP A 215 -0.95 4.34 5.39
CA ASP A 215 0.01 4.03 6.45
C ASP A 215 0.60 2.62 6.28
N MET A 216 1.48 2.25 7.21
CA MET A 216 2.11 0.94 7.20
C MET A 216 1.08 -0.20 7.28
N LEU A 217 0.02 -0.07 8.06
CA LEU A 217 -0.91 -1.17 8.30
C LEU A 217 -1.74 -1.47 7.05
N VAL A 218 -2.34 -0.45 6.43
CA VAL A 218 -3.15 -0.65 5.23
C VAL A 218 -2.31 -1.15 4.06
N GLN A 219 -1.04 -0.71 3.98
CA GLN A 219 -0.13 -1.25 2.98
C GLN A 219 0.13 -2.74 3.17
N LEU A 220 0.40 -3.16 4.40
CA LEU A 220 0.68 -4.56 4.69
C LEU A 220 -0.52 -5.45 4.36
N THR A 221 -1.73 -4.94 4.55
CA THR A 221 -2.96 -5.60 4.08
C THR A 221 -3.00 -5.71 2.56
N SER A 222 -2.70 -4.64 1.81
CA SER A 222 -2.68 -4.68 0.34
C SER A 222 -1.62 -5.65 -0.17
N ASP A 223 -0.43 -5.66 0.42
CA ASP A 223 0.67 -6.55 0.03
C ASP A 223 0.35 -8.03 0.34
N ALA A 224 -0.37 -8.31 1.43
CA ALA A 224 -0.74 -9.67 1.82
C ALA A 224 -1.86 -10.25 0.94
N THR A 225 -2.80 -9.41 0.51
CA THR A 225 -3.93 -9.81 -0.35
C THR A 225 -3.57 -9.80 -1.82
N GLY A 226 -2.63 -8.95 -2.24
CA GLY A 226 -2.33 -8.67 -3.64
C GLY A 226 -3.43 -7.88 -4.34
N GLU A 227 -4.32 -7.26 -3.57
CA GLU A 227 -5.49 -6.51 -4.06
C GLU A 227 -5.32 -5.00 -3.78
N GLU A 228 -5.91 -4.20 -4.66
CA GLU A 228 -6.14 -2.77 -4.40
C GLU A 228 -7.19 -2.65 -3.31
N ILE A 229 -7.01 -1.71 -2.37
CA ILE A 229 -7.94 -1.52 -1.26
C ILE A 229 -8.88 -0.37 -1.56
N ASP A 230 -10.18 -0.65 -1.60
CA ASP A 230 -11.23 0.35 -1.66
C ASP A 230 -11.42 1.00 -0.28
N LEU A 231 -11.34 2.33 -0.23
CA LEU A 231 -11.38 3.07 1.03
C LEU A 231 -12.71 2.98 1.78
N LEU A 232 -13.81 2.65 1.08
CA LEU A 232 -15.17 2.68 1.62
C LEU A 232 -15.73 1.29 1.90
N TRP A 233 -15.32 0.28 1.13
CA TRP A 233 -15.95 -1.03 1.14
C TRP A 233 -15.11 -2.14 1.76
N ASP A 234 -13.79 -1.97 1.85
CA ASP A 234 -12.89 -2.99 2.39
C ASP A 234 -12.64 -2.85 3.90
N GLU A 235 -12.08 -3.89 4.50
CA GLU A 235 -11.64 -3.93 5.90
C GLU A 235 -10.17 -4.36 5.99
N ILE A 236 -9.42 -3.75 6.92
CA ILE A 236 -8.05 -4.10 7.26
C ILE A 236 -8.04 -5.24 8.28
N ASP A 237 -7.27 -6.29 7.99
CA ASP A 237 -6.96 -7.34 8.94
C ASP A 237 -5.97 -6.87 10.03
N LEU A 238 -6.44 -6.84 11.28
CA LEU A 238 -5.65 -6.42 12.44
C LEU A 238 -4.88 -7.57 13.12
N ALA A 239 -5.00 -8.81 12.63
CA ALA A 239 -4.36 -9.98 13.26
C ALA A 239 -2.84 -9.86 13.38
N ASN A 240 -2.22 -8.98 12.58
CA ASN A 240 -0.77 -8.81 12.51
C ASN A 240 -0.28 -7.48 13.11
N VAL A 241 -1.14 -6.74 13.80
CA VAL A 241 -0.77 -5.50 14.49
C VAL A 241 0.18 -5.83 15.65
N PRO A 242 1.35 -5.17 15.76
CA PRO A 242 2.24 -5.35 16.91
C PRO A 242 1.50 -5.05 18.23
N PRO A 243 1.71 -5.86 19.29
CA PRO A 243 1.01 -5.64 20.56
C PRO A 243 1.32 -4.24 21.11
N LYS A 244 0.28 -3.57 21.62
CA LYS A 244 0.43 -2.34 22.41
C LYS A 244 1.39 -2.61 23.57
N LYS A 245 2.50 -1.89 23.61
CA LYS A 245 3.47 -1.94 24.72
C LYS A 245 2.88 -1.34 25.98
#